data_AF-A0A212T328-F1
#
_entry.id   AF-A0A212T328-F1
#
_cell.length_a   1.000
_cell.length_b   1.000
_cell.length_c   1.000
_cell.angle_alpha   90.00
_cell.angle_beta   90.00
_cell.angle_gamma   90.00
#
_symmetry.space_group_name_H-M   'P 1'
#
loop_
_entity.id
_entity.type
_entity.pdbx_description
1 polymer ?
#
loop_
_entity_poly.entity_id
_entity_poly.type
_entity_poly.pdbx_seq_one_letter_code
_entity_poly.pdbx_strand_id
1 'polypeptide(L)'
;MIFIKKILPNLLVLSSIVMMFVFARATGNDDIQNIFKLIDDLATNLILVIVAITIGLFIKQYLYVLVGLVAAMAIVILVPTISAALNLTGEYVLACGLVSLGFSAVSNIYANYREFN
;
A
#
# COMPACT_ATOMS: atom_id res chain seq x y z
N MET A 1 7.93 -22.71 -12.22
CA MET A 1 6.62 -22.76 -11.49
C MET A 1 6.65 -22.08 -10.10
N ILE A 2 7.80 -22.03 -9.40
CA ILE A 2 7.94 -21.35 -8.08
C ILE A 2 7.93 -19.82 -8.19
N PHE A 3 8.46 -19.26 -9.30
CA PHE A 3 8.58 -17.81 -9.55
C PHE A 3 7.23 -17.09 -9.64
N ILE A 4 6.29 -17.63 -10.43
CA ILE A 4 4.93 -17.09 -10.54
C ILE A 4 4.26 -17.07 -9.16
N LYS A 5 4.39 -18.13 -8.35
CA LYS A 5 3.78 -18.17 -7.02
C LYS A 5 4.30 -17.10 -6.06
N LYS A 6 5.55 -16.67 -6.18
CA LYS A 6 6.15 -15.60 -5.33
C LYS A 6 5.74 -14.19 -5.77
N ILE A 7 5.61 -13.94 -7.07
CA ILE A 7 5.29 -12.61 -7.62
C ILE A 7 3.79 -12.33 -7.70
N LEU A 8 2.98 -13.38 -7.85
CA LEU A 8 1.53 -13.27 -7.96
C LEU A 8 0.87 -12.41 -6.87
N PRO A 9 1.18 -12.55 -5.56
CA PRO A 9 0.55 -11.72 -4.53
C PRO A 9 0.89 -10.23 -4.68
N ASN A 10 2.13 -9.88 -5.04
CA ASN A 10 2.55 -8.50 -5.22
C ASN A 10 1.84 -7.87 -6.43
N LEU A 11 1.76 -8.63 -7.53
CA LEU A 11 1.07 -8.20 -8.75
C LEU A 11 -0.44 -8.05 -8.52
N LEU A 12 -1.03 -8.94 -7.73
CA LEU A 12 -2.44 -8.89 -7.39
C LEU A 12 -2.77 -7.64 -6.56
N VAL A 13 -1.93 -7.31 -5.57
CA VAL A 13 -2.05 -6.05 -4.80
C VAL A 13 -1.95 -4.84 -5.71
N LEU A 14 -0.94 -4.77 -6.59
CA LEU A 14 -0.80 -3.66 -7.54
C LEU A 14 -2.02 -3.53 -8.45
N SER A 15 -2.50 -4.65 -9.02
CA SER A 15 -3.65 -4.66 -9.92
C SER A 15 -4.93 -4.22 -9.21
N SER A 16 -5.09 -4.59 -7.94
CA SER A 16 -6.22 -4.16 -7.12
C SER A 16 -6.22 -2.65 -6.90
N ILE A 17 -5.05 -2.06 -6.63
CA ILE A 17 -4.93 -0.60 -6.44
C ILE A 17 -5.28 0.14 -7.73
N VAL A 18 -4.78 -0.34 -8.87
CA VAL A 18 -5.07 0.26 -10.19
C VAL A 18 -6.55 0.12 -10.55
N MET A 19 -7.18 -1.04 -10.30
CA MET A 19 -8.61 -1.22 -10.57
C MET A 19 -9.46 -0.32 -9.68
N MET A 20 -9.07 -0.14 -8.42
CA MET A 20 -9.74 0.79 -7.50
C MET A 20 -9.63 2.25 -7.99
N PHE A 21 -8.49 2.64 -8.57
CA PHE A 21 -8.32 3.96 -9.20
C PHE A 21 -9.21 4.17 -10.40
N VAL A 22 -9.24 3.20 -11.32
CA VAL A 22 -10.08 3.28 -12.52
C VAL A 22 -11.56 3.35 -12.13
N PHE A 23 -11.98 2.57 -11.13
CA PHE A 23 -13.34 2.57 -10.61
C PHE A 23 -13.73 3.90 -9.96
N ALA A 24 -12.84 4.48 -9.14
CA ALA A 24 -13.04 5.79 -8.51
C ALA A 24 -13.28 6.90 -9.55
N ARG A 25 -12.46 6.88 -10.61
CA ARG A 25 -12.55 7.85 -11.70
C ARG A 25 -13.81 7.66 -12.54
N ALA A 26 -14.23 6.42 -12.77
CA ALA A 26 -15.43 6.10 -13.56
C ALA A 26 -16.73 6.44 -12.84
N THR A 27 -16.77 6.32 -11.50
CA THR A 27 -17.96 6.60 -10.68
C THR A 27 -18.10 8.06 -10.26
N GLY A 28 -17.08 8.89 -10.49
CA GLY A 28 -17.10 10.31 -10.12
C GLY A 28 -17.24 10.54 -8.62
N ASN A 29 -16.83 9.57 -7.79
CA ASN A 29 -16.96 9.68 -6.34
C ASN A 29 -15.89 10.62 -5.77
N ASP A 30 -16.33 11.72 -5.16
CA ASP A 30 -15.45 12.76 -4.62
C ASP A 30 -14.56 12.26 -3.46
N ASP A 31 -15.09 11.36 -2.61
CA ASP A 31 -14.36 10.83 -1.45
C ASP A 31 -13.15 9.99 -1.92
N ILE A 32 -13.38 9.12 -2.92
CA ILE A 32 -12.30 8.26 -3.43
C ILE A 32 -11.29 9.07 -4.25
N GLN A 33 -11.74 10.10 -4.97
CA GLN A 33 -10.83 11.01 -5.68
C GLN A 33 -9.94 11.80 -4.71
N ASN A 34 -10.46 12.22 -3.56
CA ASN A 34 -9.66 12.88 -2.54
C ASN A 34 -8.58 11.94 -1.96
N ILE A 35 -8.92 10.66 -1.73
CA ILE A 35 -7.92 9.65 -1.34
C ILE A 35 -6.79 9.57 -2.39
N PHE A 36 -7.11 9.58 -3.68
CA PHE A 36 -6.07 9.52 -4.72
C PHE A 36 -5.20 10.77 -4.81
N LYS A 37 -5.77 11.96 -4.58
CA LYS A 37 -4.96 13.19 -4.45
C LYS A 37 -4.00 13.11 -3.26
N LEU A 38 -4.46 12.56 -2.13
CA LEU A 38 -3.60 12.32 -0.97
C LEU A 38 -2.52 11.28 -1.26
N ILE A 39 -2.83 10.23 -2.02
CA ILE A 39 -1.84 9.23 -2.47
C ILE A 39 -0.74 9.90 -3.30
N ASP A 40 -1.09 10.77 -4.25
CA ASP A 40 -0.10 11.47 -5.08
C ASP A 40 0.80 12.40 -4.26
N ASP A 41 0.22 13.12 -3.29
CA ASP A 41 0.98 13.95 -2.36
C ASP A 41 1.93 13.10 -1.48
N LEU A 42 1.43 12.00 -0.92
CA LEU A 42 2.22 11.08 -0.10
C LEU A 42 3.28 10.30 -0.89
N ALA A 43 3.04 10.00 -2.16
CA ALA A 43 4.03 9.39 -3.04
C ALA A 43 5.22 10.33 -3.30
N THR A 44 5.03 11.63 -3.09
CA THR A 44 6.10 12.64 -3.16
C THR A 44 6.85 12.76 -1.82
N ASN A 45 6.28 12.23 -0.72
CA ASN A 45 6.96 12.16 0.57
C ASN A 45 8.03 11.05 0.58
N LEU A 46 9.27 11.46 0.28
CA LEU A 46 10.43 10.56 0.21
C LEU A 46 10.62 9.69 1.45
N ILE A 47 10.34 10.20 2.65
CA ILE A 47 10.51 9.44 3.89
C ILE A 47 9.57 8.24 3.91
N LEU A 48 8.28 8.48 3.63
CA LEU A 48 7.26 7.43 3.58
C LEU A 48 7.59 6.39 2.51
N VAL A 49 7.98 6.85 1.31
CA VAL A 49 8.34 5.97 0.19
C VAL A 49 9.56 5.11 0.51
N ILE A 50 10.60 5.69 1.11
CA ILE A 50 11.80 4.93 1.51
C ILE A 50 11.43 3.85 2.52
N VAL A 51 10.64 4.18 3.55
CA VAL A 51 10.20 3.19 4.55
C VAL A 51 9.41 2.06 3.88
N ALA A 52 8.46 2.38 3.01
CA ALA A 52 7.68 1.40 2.28
C ALA A 52 8.53 0.45 1.41
N ILE A 53 9.51 1.00 0.69
CA ILE A 53 10.47 0.22 -0.12
C ILE A 53 11.31 -0.68 0.79
N THR A 54 11.79 -0.16 1.92
CA THR A 54 12.62 -0.92 2.86
C THR A 54 11.85 -2.13 3.39
N ILE A 55 10.60 -1.95 3.80
CA ILE A 55 9.74 -3.04 4.28
C ILE A 55 9.56 -4.11 3.20
N GLY A 56 9.36 -3.70 1.93
CA GLY A 56 9.21 -4.64 0.80
C GLY A 56 10.48 -5.40 0.43
N LEU A 57 11.66 -4.77 0.55
CA LEU A 57 12.96 -5.39 0.25
C LEU A 57 13.42 -6.38 1.33
N PHE A 58 13.26 -6.03 2.60
CA PHE A 58 13.86 -6.82 3.69
C PHE A 58 13.02 -8.02 4.13
N ILE A 59 11.71 -8.01 3.87
CA ILE A 59 10.80 -9.08 4.31
C ILE A 59 10.63 -10.12 3.21
N LYS A 60 11.20 -11.31 3.44
CA LYS A 60 11.20 -12.44 2.48
C LYS A 60 9.81 -12.97 2.15
N GLN A 61 8.85 -12.86 3.07
CA GLN A 61 7.46 -13.29 2.88
C GLN A 61 6.55 -12.08 2.82
N TYR A 62 6.18 -11.65 1.62
CA TYR A 62 5.34 -10.47 1.39
C TYR A 62 3.97 -10.56 2.08
N LEU A 63 3.45 -11.77 2.31
CA LEU A 63 2.20 -11.98 3.03
C LEU A 63 2.20 -11.32 4.42
N TYR A 64 3.33 -11.35 5.15
CA TYR A 64 3.42 -10.68 6.45
C TYR A 64 3.36 -9.17 6.33
N VAL A 65 3.93 -8.61 5.26
CA VAL A 65 3.85 -7.17 4.99
C VAL A 65 2.41 -6.78 4.73
N LEU A 66 1.72 -7.52 3.85
CA LEU A 66 0.33 -7.28 3.53
C LEU A 66 -0.56 -7.34 4.77
N VAL A 67 -0.47 -8.42 5.54
CA VAL A 67 -1.28 -8.61 6.75
C VAL A 67 -0.95 -7.56 7.81
N GLY A 68 0.34 -7.25 8.02
CA GLY A 68 0.77 -6.25 8.99
C GLY A 68 0.27 -4.84 8.65
N LEU A 69 0.37 -4.43 7.37
CA LEU A 69 -0.11 -3.12 6.94
C LEU A 69 -1.63 -3.01 7.02
N VAL A 70 -2.35 -4.03 6.53
CA VAL A 70 -3.82 -4.05 6.61
C VAL A 70 -4.29 -4.07 8.06
N ALA A 71 -3.63 -4.83 8.94
CA ALA A 71 -3.95 -4.86 10.36
C ALA A 71 -3.69 -3.50 11.03
N ALA A 72 -2.57 -2.84 10.72
CA ALA A 72 -2.26 -1.51 11.26
C ALA A 72 -3.31 -0.47 10.83
N MET A 73 -3.72 -0.47 9.55
CA MET A 73 -4.79 0.39 9.05
C MET A 73 -6.12 0.10 9.76
N ALA A 74 -6.48 -1.18 9.87
CA ALA A 74 -7.71 -1.60 10.52
C ALA A 74 -7.74 -1.18 11.99
N ILE A 75 -6.64 -1.28 12.72
CA ILE A 75 -6.54 -0.83 14.12
C ILE A 75 -6.83 0.68 14.22
N VAL A 76 -6.21 1.49 13.37
CA VAL A 76 -6.41 2.95 13.41
C VAL A 76 -7.86 3.31 13.10
N ILE A 77 -8.48 2.66 12.12
CA ILE A 77 -9.87 2.93 11.71
C ILE A 77 -10.89 2.41 12.73
N LEU A 78 -10.71 1.19 13.25
CA LEU A 78 -11.65 0.54 14.16
C LEU A 78 -11.54 1.04 15.60
N VAL A 79 -10.40 1.61 15.98
CA VAL A 79 -10.15 2.16 17.31
C VAL A 79 -10.13 3.69 17.22
N PRO A 80 -11.30 4.36 17.32
CA PRO A 80 -11.40 5.80 17.10
C PRO A 80 -10.59 6.64 18.10
N THR A 81 -10.24 6.09 19.26
CA THR A 81 -9.35 6.75 20.23
C THR A 81 -7.93 6.92 19.68
N ILE A 82 -7.45 6.01 18.84
CA ILE A 82 -6.12 6.12 18.18
C ILE A 82 -6.16 7.18 17.08
N SER A 83 -7.21 7.15 16.24
CA SER A 83 -7.41 8.15 15.21
C SER A 83 -7.52 9.57 15.79
N ALA A 84 -8.26 9.72 16.90
CA ALA A 84 -8.39 11.00 17.61
C ALA A 84 -7.07 11.45 18.26
N ALA A 85 -6.32 10.53 18.88
CA ALA A 85 -5.04 10.86 19.52
C ALA A 85 -3.97 11.29 18.50
N LEU A 86 -4.02 10.76 17.28
CA LEU A 86 -3.07 11.05 16.21
C LEU A 86 -3.57 12.12 15.22
N ASN A 87 -4.80 12.65 15.42
CA ASN A 87 -5.44 13.59 14.49
C ASN A 87 -5.44 13.08 13.03
N LEU A 88 -5.65 11.77 12.85
CA LEU A 88 -5.65 11.11 11.55
C LEU A 88 -7.07 10.99 11.01
N THR A 89 -7.29 11.38 9.76
CA THR A 89 -8.53 11.10 9.04
C THR A 89 -8.48 9.70 8.41
N GLY A 90 -9.64 9.05 8.27
CA GLY A 90 -9.72 7.72 7.66
C GLY A 90 -9.15 7.70 6.24
N GLU A 91 -9.45 8.73 5.43
CA GLU A 91 -8.92 8.90 4.08
C GLU A 91 -7.38 8.94 4.05
N TYR A 92 -6.77 9.66 5.00
CA TYR A 92 -5.33 9.77 5.10
C TYR A 92 -4.68 8.43 5.49
N VAL A 93 -5.29 7.69 6.42
CA VAL A 93 -4.81 6.35 6.81
C VAL A 93 -4.89 5.38 5.64
N LEU A 94 -5.98 5.44 4.86
CA LEU A 94 -6.14 4.65 3.65
C LEU A 94 -5.09 5.01 2.59
N ALA A 95 -4.85 6.31 2.35
CA ALA A 95 -3.84 6.79 1.42
C ALA A 95 -2.42 6.32 1.83
N CYS A 96 -2.03 6.51 3.09
CA CYS A 96 -0.77 6.00 3.65
C CYS A 96 -0.59 4.50 3.43
N GLY A 97 -1.64 3.73 3.69
CA GLY A 97 -1.63 2.29 3.52
C GLY A 97 -1.46 1.85 2.07
N LEU A 98 -2.21 2.47 1.15
CA LEU A 98 -2.14 2.18 -0.28
C LEU A 98 -0.78 2.53 -0.88
N VAL A 99 -0.22 3.70 -0.52
CA VAL A 99 1.14 4.10 -0.94
C VAL A 99 2.16 3.09 -0.43
N SER A 100 2.09 2.74 0.85
CA SER A 100 3.02 1.81 1.47
C SER A 100 2.95 0.40 0.88
N LEU A 101 1.75 -0.12 0.63
CA LEU A 101 1.53 -1.40 -0.04
C LEU A 101 2.04 -1.36 -1.49
N GLY A 102 1.78 -0.28 -2.22
CA GLY A 102 2.23 -0.13 -3.60
C GLY A 102 3.75 -0.16 -3.73
N PHE A 103 4.46 0.70 -3.01
CA PHE A 103 5.92 0.76 -3.06
C PHE A 103 6.60 -0.48 -2.46
N SER A 104 6.00 -1.07 -1.41
CA SER A 104 6.48 -2.34 -0.85
C SER A 104 6.32 -3.49 -1.86
N ALA A 105 5.19 -3.59 -2.56
CA ALA A 105 4.98 -4.60 -3.60
C ALA A 105 6.00 -4.48 -4.73
N VAL A 106 6.21 -3.28 -5.26
CA VAL A 106 7.17 -3.02 -6.36
C VAL A 106 8.58 -3.43 -5.96
N SER A 107 9.02 -2.99 -4.77
CA SER A 107 10.36 -3.29 -4.28
C SER A 107 10.56 -4.78 -3.98
N ASN A 108 9.54 -5.48 -3.48
CA ASN A 108 9.59 -6.93 -3.29
C ASN A 108 9.67 -7.70 -4.61
N ILE A 109 8.96 -7.26 -5.66
CA ILE A 109 9.11 -7.82 -7.02
C ILE A 109 10.54 -7.63 -7.52
N TYR A 110 11.11 -6.43 -7.35
CA TYR A 110 12.47 -6.13 -7.76
C TYR A 110 13.50 -7.02 -7.03
N ALA A 111 13.37 -7.21 -5.71
CA ALA A 111 14.24 -8.11 -4.95
C ALA A 111 14.17 -9.55 -5.46
N ASN A 112 12.96 -10.07 -5.69
CA ASN A 112 12.78 -11.42 -6.22
C ASN A 112 13.34 -11.57 -7.65
N TYR A 113 13.30 -10.52 -8.47
CA TYR A 113 13.91 -10.53 -9.80
C TYR A 113 15.44 -10.54 -9.71
N ARG A 114 16.02 -9.75 -8.79
CA ARG A 114 17.48 -9.66 -8.60
C ARG A 114 18.08 -10.94 -8.02
N GLU A 115 17.40 -11.65 -7.13
CA GLU A 115 17.89 -12.95 -6.61
C GLU A 115 18.00 -14.04 -7.70
N PHE A 116 17.35 -13.83 -8.85
CA PHE A 116 17.34 -14.78 -9.96
C PHE A 116 18.49 -14.59 -10.97
N ASN A 117 19.17 -13.43 -10.94
CA ASN A 117 20.26 -13.07 -11.84
C ASN A 117 21.61 -13.22 -11.12
#